data_AF-A0A2S7QHX5-F1
#
_entry.id   AF-A0A2S7QHX5-F1
#
_cell.length_a   1.000
_cell.length_b   1.000
_cell.length_c   1.000
_cell.angle_alpha   90.00
_cell.angle_beta   90.00
_cell.angle_gamma   90.00
#
_symmetry.space_group_name_H-M   'P 1'
#
loop_
_entity.id
_entity.type
_entity.pdbx_description
1 polymer ?
#
loop_
_entity_poly.entity_id
_entity_poly.type
_entity_poly.pdbx_seq_one_letter_code
_entity_poly.pdbx_strand_id
1 'polypeptide(L)'
;MSKGLSLARTFHRAGHTVIGADFEPYYIPVSGHFSRALKTFYRLTKPSSADPKSSQRYIHDILSLIKAEGVELWVSCSGVASAIEDGLAAERIERETPACKIVQFGARLTETLHEKSSFIEHTQAISLNVPVTHRLRSYIQAKV
;
A
#
# COMPACT_ATOMS: atom_id res chain seq x y z
N MET A 1 -8.09 -2.33 -7.01
CA MET A 1 -9.50 -1.95 -7.24
C MET A 1 -10.54 -2.76 -6.47
N SER A 2 -10.73 -4.08 -6.67
CA SER A 2 -11.85 -4.82 -6.04
C SER A 2 -11.74 -5.00 -4.51
N LYS A 3 -10.52 -5.15 -4.00
CA LYS A 3 -10.24 -5.32 -2.55
C LYS A 3 -10.74 -4.12 -1.74
N GLY A 4 -10.29 -2.92 -2.09
CA GLY A 4 -10.68 -1.68 -1.39
C GLY A 4 -12.18 -1.40 -1.46
N LEU A 5 -12.80 -1.61 -2.62
CA LEU A 5 -14.26 -1.42 -2.76
C LEU A 5 -15.06 -2.42 -1.90
N SER A 6 -14.61 -3.67 -1.81
CA SER A 6 -15.26 -4.67 -0.96
C SER A 6 -15.18 -4.28 0.51
N LEU A 7 -14.00 -3.83 0.96
CA LEU A 7 -13.80 -3.35 2.33
C LEU A 7 -14.63 -2.10 2.62
N ALA A 8 -14.65 -1.13 1.70
CA ALA A 8 -15.44 0.08 1.84
C ALA A 8 -16.94 -0.22 2.03
N ARG A 9 -17.49 -1.15 1.25
CA ARG A 9 -18.89 -1.58 1.39
C ARG A 9 -19.14 -2.27 2.71
N THR A 10 -18.20 -3.08 3.21
CA THR A 10 -18.32 -3.72 4.53
C THR A 10 -18.34 -2.68 5.66
N PHE A 11 -17.40 -1.73 5.66
CA PHE A 11 -17.36 -0.67 6.66
C PHE A 11 -18.60 0.23 6.62
N HIS A 12 -19.04 0.61 5.42
CA HIS A 12 -20.26 1.39 5.25
C HIS A 12 -21.49 0.68 5.81
N ARG A 13 -21.65 -0.63 5.54
CA ARG A 13 -22.75 -1.44 6.08
C ARG A 13 -22.70 -1.60 7.60
N ALA A 14 -21.50 -1.51 8.19
CA ALA A 14 -21.33 -1.48 9.64
C ALA A 14 -21.58 -0.10 10.27
N GLY A 15 -21.93 0.91 9.47
CA GLY A 15 -22.26 2.27 9.94
C GLY A 15 -21.09 3.22 9.98
N HIS A 16 -19.91 2.85 9.46
CA HIS A 16 -18.76 3.75 9.40
C HIS A 16 -18.86 4.73 8.23
N THR A 17 -18.29 5.92 8.42
CA THR A 17 -18.04 6.84 7.30
C THR A 17 -16.78 6.40 6.57
N VAL A 18 -16.88 6.19 5.26
CA VAL A 18 -15.76 5.72 4.44
C VAL A 18 -15.42 6.76 3.40
N ILE A 19 -14.14 7.11 3.30
CA ILE A 19 -13.59 7.85 2.16
C ILE A 19 -12.77 6.90 1.31
N GLY A 20 -12.81 7.07 -0.01
CA GLY A 20 -11.95 6.32 -0.94
C GLY A 20 -10.82 7.21 -1.43
N ALA A 21 -9.66 6.62 -1.68
CA ALA A 21 -8.58 7.30 -2.36
C ALA A 21 -7.85 6.32 -3.28
N ASP A 22 -7.62 6.70 -4.53
CA ASP A 22 -6.94 5.86 -5.52
C ASP A 22 -6.31 6.72 -6.64
N PHE A 23 -5.60 6.07 -7.55
CA PHE A 23 -5.06 6.68 -8.75
C PHE A 23 -6.12 6.72 -9.86
N GLU A 24 -6.30 7.88 -10.47
CA GLU A 24 -7.12 8.05 -11.68
C GLU A 24 -6.24 8.56 -12.82
N PRO A 25 -5.45 7.68 -13.48
CA PRO A 25 -4.56 8.10 -14.55
C PRO A 25 -5.37 8.72 -15.68
N TYR A 26 -4.85 9.83 -16.23
CA TYR A 26 -5.55 10.61 -17.25
C TYR A 26 -6.94 11.13 -16.80
N TYR A 27 -7.16 11.26 -15.49
CA TYR A 27 -8.44 11.65 -14.89
C TYR A 27 -9.59 10.70 -15.22
N ILE A 28 -9.28 9.47 -15.63
CA ILE A 28 -10.29 8.45 -15.92
C ILE A 28 -10.75 7.84 -14.59
N PRO A 29 -12.05 7.93 -14.26
CA PRO A 29 -12.52 7.45 -12.97
C PRO A 29 -12.40 5.95 -12.81
N VAL A 30 -11.97 5.52 -11.62
CA VAL A 30 -11.96 4.11 -11.26
C VAL A 30 -13.32 3.68 -10.71
N SER A 31 -13.68 2.40 -10.86
CA SER A 31 -15.03 1.93 -10.49
C SER A 31 -15.41 2.17 -9.03
N GLY A 32 -14.42 2.23 -8.13
CA GLY A 32 -14.64 2.57 -6.72
C GLY A 32 -15.21 3.96 -6.49
N HIS A 33 -14.87 4.94 -7.34
CA HIS A 33 -15.28 6.34 -7.23
C HIS A 33 -16.81 6.49 -7.18
N PHE A 34 -17.53 5.71 -7.98
CA PHE A 34 -18.99 5.81 -8.09
C PHE A 34 -19.74 5.01 -7.00
N SER A 35 -19.04 4.42 -6.05
CA SER A 35 -19.67 3.61 -5.01
C SER A 35 -20.39 4.49 -3.99
N ARG A 36 -21.68 4.23 -3.78
CA ARG A 36 -22.48 4.86 -2.71
C ARG A 36 -21.99 4.57 -1.29
N ALA A 37 -21.11 3.59 -1.12
CA ALA A 37 -20.48 3.29 0.16
C ALA A 37 -19.45 4.34 0.58
N LEU A 38 -18.96 5.14 -0.38
CA LEU A 38 -18.01 6.22 -0.12
C LEU A 38 -18.76 7.54 0.10
N LYS A 39 -18.38 8.27 1.14
CA LYS A 39 -18.80 9.67 1.36
C LYS A 39 -18.16 10.58 0.30
N THR A 40 -16.86 10.40 0.08
CA THR A 40 -16.04 11.17 -0.85
C THR A 40 -14.95 10.28 -1.45
N PHE A 41 -14.50 10.62 -2.65
CA PHE A 41 -13.37 9.99 -3.30
C PHE A 41 -12.27 11.01 -3.60
N TYR A 42 -11.02 10.67 -3.29
CA TYR A 42 -9.85 11.51 -3.49
C TYR A 42 -8.88 10.88 -4.50
N ARG A 43 -8.33 11.72 -5.38
CA ARG A 43 -7.29 11.29 -6.32
C ARG A 43 -5.93 11.45 -5.66
N LEU A 44 -5.12 10.41 -5.71
CA LEU A 44 -3.76 10.43 -5.19
C LEU A 44 -2.73 10.60 -6.31
N THR A 45 -1.60 11.21 -6.00
CA THR A 45 -0.43 11.18 -6.87
C THR A 45 0.06 9.73 -7.01
N LYS A 46 0.20 9.24 -8.24
CA LYS A 46 0.74 7.90 -8.49
C LYS A 46 2.27 7.88 -8.36
N PRO A 47 2.86 7.00 -7.53
CA PRO A 47 4.30 6.76 -7.53
C PRO A 47 4.80 6.26 -8.88
N SER A 48 5.96 6.76 -9.31
CA SER A 48 6.58 6.44 -10.60
C SER A 48 8.10 6.47 -10.48
N SER A 49 8.77 5.46 -11.06
CA SER A 49 10.22 5.42 -11.15
C SER A 49 10.80 6.54 -12.02
N ALA A 50 10.01 7.10 -12.94
CA ALA A 50 10.42 8.23 -13.79
C ALA A 50 10.44 9.57 -13.04
N ASP A 51 9.74 9.68 -11.91
CA ASP A 51 9.74 10.88 -11.06
C ASP A 51 9.89 10.47 -9.59
N PRO A 52 11.12 10.47 -9.03
CA PRO A 52 11.36 10.12 -7.64
C PRO A 52 10.59 10.97 -6.62
N LYS A 53 10.19 12.20 -6.99
CA LYS A 53 9.40 13.07 -6.11
C LYS A 53 7.93 12.62 -6.01
N SER A 54 7.46 11.82 -6.97
CA SER A 54 6.07 11.32 -6.97
C SER A 54 5.76 10.42 -5.77
N SER A 55 6.71 9.60 -5.32
CA SER A 55 6.55 8.77 -4.12
C SER A 55 6.39 9.64 -2.85
N GLN A 56 7.16 10.74 -2.74
CA GLN A 56 7.02 11.67 -1.62
C GLN A 56 5.68 12.41 -1.64
N ARG A 57 5.21 12.80 -2.84
CA ARG A 57 3.89 13.43 -3.00
C ARG A 57 2.76 12.47 -2.67
N TYR A 58 2.84 11.21 -3.11
CA TYR A 58 1.87 10.17 -2.75
C TYR A 58 1.73 10.02 -1.22
N ILE A 59 2.85 9.87 -0.51
CA ILE A 59 2.86 9.77 0.96
C ILE A 59 2.28 11.03 1.60
N HIS A 60 2.62 12.20 1.05
CA HIS A 60 2.07 13.47 1.52
C HIS A 60 0.56 13.58 1.31
N ASP A 61 0.04 13.17 0.14
CA ASP A 61 -1.39 13.20 -0.17
C ASP A 61 -2.17 12.36 0.85
N ILE A 62 -1.72 11.14 1.14
CA ILE A 62 -2.36 10.26 2.15
C ILE A 62 -2.39 10.94 3.52
N LEU A 63 -1.24 11.45 3.97
CA LEU A 63 -1.12 12.04 5.29
C LEU A 63 -1.96 13.32 5.44
N SER A 64 -1.98 14.15 4.40
CA SER A 64 -2.81 15.35 4.34
C SER A 64 -4.29 15.01 4.39
N LEU A 65 -4.72 13.96 3.68
CA LEU A 65 -6.11 13.48 3.75
C LEU A 65 -6.49 12.95 5.13
N ILE A 66 -5.61 12.15 5.75
CA ILE A 66 -5.86 11.62 7.11
C ILE A 66 -6.04 12.77 8.10
N LYS A 67 -5.19 13.80 8.04
CA LYS A 67 -5.28 14.98 8.91
C LYS A 67 -6.52 15.83 8.62
N ALA A 68 -6.84 16.05 7.34
CA ALA A 68 -7.96 16.90 6.94
C ALA A 68 -9.33 16.29 7.24
N GLU A 69 -9.49 14.98 7.04
CA GLU A 69 -10.75 14.26 7.27
C GLU A 69 -10.87 13.68 8.68
N GLY A 70 -9.81 13.75 9.49
CA GLY A 70 -9.78 13.15 10.83
C GLY A 70 -9.91 11.63 10.79
N VAL A 71 -9.20 10.96 9.87
CA VAL A 71 -9.31 9.51 9.68
C VAL A 71 -8.79 8.74 10.90
N GLU A 72 -9.60 7.83 11.42
CA GLU A 72 -9.29 7.01 12.60
C GLU A 72 -8.73 5.62 12.23
N LEU A 73 -8.93 5.17 10.99
CA LEU A 73 -8.44 3.89 10.47
C LEU A 73 -8.06 4.04 9.00
N TRP A 74 -6.80 3.73 8.69
CA TRP A 74 -6.30 3.64 7.33
C TRP A 74 -5.95 2.18 6.97
N VAL A 75 -6.44 1.73 5.82
CA VAL A 75 -6.18 0.37 5.30
C VAL A 75 -5.63 0.50 3.88
N SER A 76 -4.38 0.09 3.66
CA SER A 76 -3.85 0.05 2.30
C SER A 76 -4.52 -1.08 1.51
N CYS A 77 -5.04 -0.74 0.33
CA CYS A 77 -5.60 -1.68 -0.64
C CYS A 77 -4.94 -1.54 -2.01
N SER A 78 -3.70 -1.04 -2.04
CA SER A 78 -2.95 -0.72 -3.25
C SER A 78 -2.41 -1.97 -3.96
N GLY A 79 -1.82 -1.76 -5.14
CA GLY A 79 -1.11 -2.81 -5.87
C GLY A 79 0.32 -3.01 -5.37
N VAL A 80 0.94 -4.13 -5.75
CA VAL A 80 2.32 -4.47 -5.35
C VAL A 80 3.36 -3.41 -5.74
N ALA A 81 3.08 -2.59 -6.76
CA ALA A 81 3.98 -1.57 -7.26
C ALA A 81 4.20 -0.40 -6.30
N SER A 82 3.32 -0.19 -5.32
CA SER A 82 3.40 0.88 -4.32
C SER A 82 3.60 0.35 -2.90
N ALA A 83 3.97 -0.93 -2.75
CA ALA A 83 4.02 -1.59 -1.45
C ALA A 83 5.03 -0.92 -0.50
N ILE A 84 6.19 -0.51 -1.02
CA ILE A 84 7.22 0.18 -0.23
C ILE A 84 6.74 1.57 0.18
N GLU A 85 6.16 2.33 -0.75
CA GLU A 85 5.59 3.64 -0.45
C GLU A 85 4.49 3.58 0.60
N ASP A 86 3.63 2.55 0.55
CA ASP A 86 2.61 2.34 1.58
C ASP A 86 3.22 2.05 2.94
N GLY A 87 4.32 1.29 3.00
CA GLY A 87 5.04 1.05 4.25
C GLY A 87 5.69 2.31 4.81
N LEU A 88 6.23 3.17 3.93
CA LEU A 88 6.74 4.49 4.34
C LEU A 88 5.62 5.42 4.80
N ALA A 89 4.46 5.37 4.14
CA ALA A 89 3.27 6.10 4.58
C ALA A 89 2.81 5.62 5.95
N ALA A 90 2.74 4.29 6.19
CA ALA A 90 2.38 3.71 7.48
C ALA A 90 3.24 4.26 8.62
N GLU A 91 4.57 4.18 8.50
CA GLU A 91 5.51 4.67 9.52
C GLU A 91 5.36 6.18 9.79
N ARG A 92 4.98 6.95 8.77
CA ARG A 92 4.77 8.39 8.90
C ARG A 92 3.42 8.72 9.54
N ILE A 93 2.37 7.98 9.22
CA ILE A 93 1.04 8.11 9.83
C ILE A 93 1.11 7.73 11.32
N GLU A 94 1.81 6.65 11.69
CA GLU A 94 2.01 6.26 13.10
C GLU A 94 2.63 7.40 13.91
N ARG A 95 3.63 8.07 13.32
CA ARG A 95 4.38 9.15 13.96
C ARG A 95 3.61 10.46 14.05
N GLU A 96 2.93 10.84 12.97
CA GLU A 96 2.34 12.17 12.83
C GLU A 96 0.84 12.24 13.15
N THR A 97 0.16 11.10 13.18
CA THR A 97 -1.29 10.99 13.44
C THR A 97 -1.58 9.80 14.35
N PRO A 98 -1.19 9.85 15.63
CA PRO A 98 -1.27 8.68 16.54
C PRO A 98 -2.69 8.20 16.83
N ALA A 99 -3.71 9.00 16.52
CA ALA A 99 -5.12 8.60 16.60
C ALA A 99 -5.56 7.71 15.43
N CYS A 100 -4.84 7.71 14.31
CA CYS A 100 -5.16 6.91 13.14
C CYS A 100 -4.52 5.53 13.27
N LYS A 101 -5.35 4.48 13.35
CA LYS A 101 -4.91 3.09 13.32
C LYS A 101 -4.57 2.68 11.90
N ILE A 102 -3.56 1.83 11.74
CA ILE A 102 -3.01 1.48 10.43
C ILE A 102 -3.07 -0.02 10.22
N VAL A 103 -3.56 -0.43 9.05
CA VAL A 103 -3.53 -1.80 8.56
C VAL A 103 -2.59 -1.85 7.36
N GLN A 104 -1.30 -1.73 7.66
CA GLN A 104 -0.19 -1.79 6.70
C GLN A 104 1.10 -2.02 7.49
N PHE A 105 1.99 -2.90 7.02
CA PHE A 105 3.30 -3.06 7.63
C PHE A 105 4.22 -1.88 7.29
N GLY A 106 5.18 -1.58 8.17
CA GLY A 106 6.24 -0.62 7.87
C GLY A 106 7.10 -1.02 6.67
N ALA A 107 7.91 -0.08 6.17
CA ALA A 107 8.66 -0.23 4.93
C ALA A 107 9.63 -1.42 4.97
N ARG A 108 10.39 -1.58 6.07
CA ARG A 108 11.38 -2.66 6.19
C ARG A 108 10.76 -4.05 6.12
N LEU A 109 9.69 -4.28 6.88
CA LEU A 109 9.01 -5.59 6.87
C LEU A 109 8.34 -5.81 5.52
N THR A 110 7.72 -4.78 4.94
CA THR A 110 7.13 -4.87 3.61
C THR A 110 8.17 -5.23 2.55
N GLU A 111 9.36 -4.64 2.57
CA GLU A 111 10.47 -4.97 1.68
C GLU A 111 10.90 -6.43 1.83
N THR A 112 11.09 -6.89 3.07
CA THR A 112 11.46 -8.28 3.36
C THR A 112 10.43 -9.27 2.82
N LEU A 113 9.14 -8.98 2.98
CA LEU A 113 8.05 -9.85 2.52
C LEU A 113 7.80 -9.76 1.01
N HIS A 114 8.12 -8.63 0.38
CA HIS A 114 7.91 -8.39 -1.05
C HIS A 114 9.01 -9.04 -1.90
N GLU A 115 10.27 -8.90 -1.50
CA GLU A 115 11.41 -9.43 -2.23
C GLU A 115 11.57 -10.93 -1.99
N LYS A 116 11.35 -11.74 -3.02
CA LYS A 116 11.32 -13.22 -2.91
C LYS A 116 12.57 -13.78 -2.23
N SER A 117 13.76 -13.31 -2.60
CA SER A 117 14.99 -13.81 -1.97
C SER A 117 15.09 -13.40 -0.50
N SER A 118 14.72 -12.15 -0.17
CA SER A 118 14.73 -11.68 1.22
C SER A 118 13.70 -12.43 2.07
N PHE A 119 12.52 -12.70 1.51
CA PHE A 119 11.48 -13.49 2.17
C PHE A 119 11.95 -14.92 2.47
N ILE A 120 12.61 -15.58 1.51
CA ILE A 120 13.18 -16.92 1.70
C ILE A 120 14.28 -16.92 2.77
N GLU A 121 15.23 -15.97 2.69
CA GLU A 121 16.30 -15.81 3.68
C GLU A 121 15.73 -15.57 5.09
N HIS A 122 14.72 -14.70 5.21
CA HIS A 122 14.04 -14.42 6.49
C HIS A 122 13.31 -15.65 7.03
N THR A 123 12.57 -16.37 6.18
CA THR A 123 11.80 -17.57 6.55
C THR A 123 12.73 -18.69 7.03
N GLN A 124 13.88 -18.86 6.38
CA GLN A 124 14.91 -19.79 6.81
C GLN A 124 15.53 -19.38 8.15
N ALA A 125 15.79 -18.08 8.36
CA ALA A 125 16.36 -17.56 9.61
C ALA A 125 15.44 -17.80 10.82
N ILE A 126 14.13 -17.87 10.63
CA ILE A 126 13.15 -18.23 11.68
C ILE A 126 12.84 -19.73 11.74
N SER A 127 13.69 -20.57 11.14
CA SER A 127 13.60 -22.05 11.17
C SER A 127 12.33 -22.63 10.54
N LEU A 128 11.74 -21.94 9.55
CA LEU A 128 10.65 -22.47 8.75
C LEU A 128 11.16 -23.13 7.46
N ASN A 129 10.39 -24.07 6.92
CA ASN A 129 10.70 -24.74 5.67
C ASN A 129 10.66 -23.76 4.49
N VAL A 130 11.68 -23.82 3.64
CA VAL A 130 11.77 -23.02 2.41
C VAL A 130 12.07 -23.90 1.19
N PRO A 131 11.58 -23.55 -0.01
CA PRO A 131 12.00 -24.22 -1.23
C PRO A 131 13.48 -23.97 -1.52
N VAL A 132 14.16 -24.97 -2.08
CA VAL A 132 15.50 -24.80 -2.66
C VAL A 132 15.42 -23.71 -3.72
N THR A 133 16.14 -22.61 -3.50
CA THR A 133 16.07 -21.40 -4.33
C THR A 133 17.48 -20.99 -4.74
N HIS A 134 17.68 -20.74 -6.03
CA HIS A 134 18.93 -20.22 -6.56
C HIS A 134 18.71 -18.82 -7.14
N ARG A 135 19.47 -17.84 -6.66
CA ARG A 135 19.40 -16.46 -7.14
C ARG A 135 20.36 -16.27 -8.32
N LEU A 136 19.82 -16.13 -9.52
CA LEU A 136 20.59 -15.86 -10.73
C LEU A 136 20.76 -14.35 -10.91
N ARG A 137 22.01 -13.87 -11.02
CA ARG A 137 22.34 -12.46 -11.26
C ARG A 137 22.90 -12.21 -12.66
N SER A 138 23.29 -13.26 -13.38
CA SER A 138 23.73 -13.18 -14.78
C SER A 138 23.39 -14.45 -15.55
N TYR A 139 23.34 -14.36 -16.88
CA TYR A 139 23.01 -15.48 -17.76
C TYR A 139 24.02 -16.64 -17.68
N ILE A 140 25.26 -16.36 -17.27
CA ILE A 140 26.32 -17.37 -17.14
C ILE A 140 25.98 -18.37 -16.04
N GLN A 141 25.29 -17.91 -14.99
CA GLN A 141 24.90 -18.74 -13.84
C GLN A 141 23.72 -19.69 -14.13
N ALA A 142 23.05 -19.54 -15.28
CA ALA A 142 21.86 -20.30 -15.64
C ALA A 142 22.15 -21.60 -16.43
N LYS A 143 23.42 -21.88 -16.77
CA LYS A 143 23.84 -23.01 -17.61
C LYS A 143 24.29 -24.26 -16.83
N VAL A 144 23.84 -24.41 -15.59
CA VAL A 144 24.12 -25.60 -14.76
C VAL A 144 22.92 -26.52 -14.77
#